data_AF-A0A1Z8Z5J2-F1
#
_entry.id   AF-A0A1Z8Z5J2-F1
#
_cell.length_a   1.000
_cell.length_b   1.000
_cell.length_c   1.000
_cell.angle_alpha   90.00
_cell.angle_beta   90.00
_cell.angle_gamma   90.00
#
_symmetry.space_group_name_H-M   'P 1'
#
loop_
_entity.id
_entity.type
_entity.pdbx_description
1 polymer ?
#
loop_
_entity_poly.entity_id
_entity_poly.type
_entity_poly.pdbx_seq_one_letter_code
_entity_poly.pdbx_strand_id
1 'polypeptide(L)'
;MFRHGYYCIFLICFLCINSCSPTFNWREVYGLQDEWRALLPGKPFKEKRVLTLQIDNESHRVEISRHTCEINQTIFLVESAKLINPQSNLSPKKLKDFLEERLLVKFKGVQVKNKKNAQLYRGAFNSFNKAQPKEMILAFKYKIKTEYVLSAIVLADSLSFDEEKSFFFLNSLE
;
A
#
# COMPACT_ATOMS: atom_id res chain seq x y z
N MET A 1 -48.29 2.44 -38.61
CA MET A 1 -47.98 1.40 -37.62
C MET A 1 -46.45 1.32 -37.45
N PHE A 2 -45.82 2.32 -36.84
CA PHE A 2 -44.36 2.36 -36.61
C PHE A 2 -44.10 3.04 -35.26
N ARG A 3 -44.27 2.32 -34.15
CA ARG A 3 -43.99 2.80 -32.79
C ARG A 3 -43.29 1.75 -31.92
N HIS A 4 -42.48 0.86 -32.52
CA HIS A 4 -41.78 -0.20 -31.76
C HIS A 4 -40.24 -0.15 -31.89
N GLY A 5 -39.68 0.69 -32.78
CA GLY A 5 -38.22 0.78 -32.97
C GLY A 5 -37.46 1.63 -31.92
N TYR A 6 -38.12 2.63 -31.34
CA TYR A 6 -37.46 3.58 -30.42
C TYR A 6 -37.26 3.05 -28.99
N TYR A 7 -38.05 2.04 -28.58
CA TYR A 7 -37.96 1.47 -27.24
C TYR A 7 -36.75 0.54 -27.06
N CYS A 8 -36.30 -0.15 -28.12
CA CYS A 8 -35.12 -1.02 -28.02
C CYS A 8 -33.81 -0.23 -27.93
N ILE A 9 -33.72 0.93 -28.58
CA ILE A 9 -32.49 1.76 -28.56
C ILE A 9 -32.28 2.42 -27.19
N PHE A 10 -33.37 2.85 -26.53
CA PHE A 10 -33.27 3.46 -25.20
C PHE A 10 -32.86 2.47 -24.10
N LEU A 11 -33.20 1.18 -24.25
CA LEU A 11 -32.92 0.15 -23.25
C LEU A 11 -31.46 -0.33 -23.28
N ILE A 12 -30.80 -0.28 -24.45
CA ILE A 12 -29.38 -0.62 -24.61
C ILE A 12 -28.48 0.47 -24.00
N CYS A 13 -28.83 1.76 -24.15
CA CYS A 13 -28.05 2.85 -23.56
C CYS A 13 -28.03 2.83 -22.02
N PHE A 14 -29.12 2.40 -21.36
CA PHE A 14 -29.16 2.32 -19.90
C PHE A 14 -28.31 1.17 -19.31
N LEU A 15 -28.12 0.09 -20.07
CA LEU A 15 -27.28 -1.04 -19.67
C LEU A 15 -25.77 -0.71 -19.76
N CYS A 16 -25.37 0.18 -20.68
CA CYS A 16 -23.97 0.59 -20.81
C CYS A 16 -23.48 1.52 -19.68
N ILE A 17 -24.38 2.28 -19.04
CA ILE A 17 -24.00 3.28 -18.02
C ILE A 17 -23.72 2.63 -16.65
N ASN A 18 -24.22 1.42 -16.40
CA ASN A 18 -23.99 0.69 -15.14
C ASN A 18 -22.66 -0.09 -15.11
N SER A 19 -21.86 -0.08 -16.18
CA SER A 19 -20.56 -0.78 -16.24
C SER A 19 -19.32 0.10 -15.95
N CYS A 20 -19.50 1.40 -15.78
CA CYS A 20 -18.39 2.36 -15.87
C CYS A 20 -17.89 2.94 -14.54
N SER A 21 -18.05 2.25 -13.41
CA SER A 21 -17.26 2.57 -12.21
C SER A 21 -16.23 1.46 -11.99
N PRO A 22 -14.97 1.64 -12.46
CA PRO A 22 -13.95 0.63 -12.23
C PRO A 22 -13.74 0.47 -10.74
N THR A 23 -13.71 -0.78 -10.26
CA THR A 23 -13.42 -1.14 -8.87
C THR A 23 -12.13 -0.47 -8.36
N PHE A 24 -11.17 -0.25 -9.27
CA PHE A 24 -9.94 0.48 -9.04
C PHE A 24 -10.01 1.85 -9.74
N ASN A 25 -10.18 2.91 -8.96
CA ASN A 25 -10.12 4.28 -9.43
C ASN A 25 -8.70 4.81 -9.18
N TRP A 26 -7.78 4.44 -10.08
CA TRP A 26 -6.37 4.80 -9.98
C TRP A 26 -6.20 6.32 -10.03
N ARG A 27 -5.60 6.86 -8.98
CA ARG A 27 -5.33 8.29 -8.83
C ARG A 27 -3.89 8.49 -8.46
N GLU A 28 -3.26 9.45 -9.13
CA GLU A 28 -1.93 9.90 -8.76
C GLU A 28 -2.02 10.67 -7.43
N VAL A 29 -1.18 10.27 -6.48
CA VAL A 29 -1.11 10.85 -5.16
C VAL A 29 0.32 11.29 -4.92
N TYR A 30 0.45 12.53 -4.46
CA TYR A 30 1.73 13.17 -4.18
C TYR A 30 1.94 13.31 -2.68
N GLY A 31 3.12 12.91 -2.23
CA GLY A 31 3.64 13.26 -0.91
C GLY A 31 4.31 14.63 -0.96
N LEU A 32 3.54 15.70 -0.81
CA LEU A 32 4.01 17.09 -1.00
C LEU A 32 5.28 17.45 -0.20
N GLN A 33 5.49 16.84 0.96
CA GLN A 33 6.67 17.11 1.81
C GLN A 33 7.86 16.20 1.49
N ASP A 34 7.61 15.06 0.83
CA ASP A 34 8.58 13.99 0.64
C ASP A 34 8.83 13.72 -0.86
N GLU A 35 8.39 14.60 -1.76
CA GLU A 35 8.66 14.55 -3.22
C GLU A 35 8.47 13.18 -3.89
N TRP A 36 7.51 12.39 -3.43
CA TRP A 36 7.17 11.11 -4.05
C TRP A 36 5.80 11.17 -4.71
N ARG A 37 5.60 10.26 -5.67
CA ARG A 37 4.29 9.99 -6.26
C ARG A 37 4.01 8.50 -6.37
N ALA A 38 2.73 8.14 -6.33
CA ALA A 38 2.25 6.78 -6.54
C ALA A 38 0.81 6.78 -7.06
N LEU A 39 0.39 5.70 -7.71
CA LEU A 39 -0.97 5.49 -8.16
C LEU A 39 -1.75 4.67 -7.13
N LEU A 40 -2.59 5.31 -6.33
CA LEU A 40 -3.47 4.62 -5.36
C LEU A 40 -4.82 4.26 -6.01
N PRO A 41 -5.42 3.12 -5.66
CA PRO A 41 -6.62 2.60 -6.35
C PRO A 41 -7.93 3.27 -5.92
N GLY A 42 -7.85 4.33 -5.12
CA GLY A 42 -8.97 5.09 -4.60
C GLY A 42 -8.48 6.31 -3.82
N LYS A 43 -9.40 7.01 -3.16
CA LYS A 43 -9.05 8.17 -2.32
C LYS A 43 -8.38 7.69 -1.03
N PRO A 44 -7.14 8.09 -0.73
CA PRO A 44 -6.47 7.64 0.48
C PRO A 44 -6.93 8.40 1.73
N PHE A 45 -6.95 7.68 2.85
CA PHE A 45 -6.86 8.26 4.19
C PHE A 45 -5.41 8.64 4.48
N LYS A 46 -5.18 9.83 5.04
CA LYS A 46 -3.84 10.33 5.37
C LYS A 46 -3.65 10.35 6.88
N GLU A 47 -2.53 9.80 7.34
CA GLU A 47 -2.12 9.82 8.74
C GLU A 47 -0.69 10.35 8.83
N LYS A 48 -0.41 11.21 9.81
CA LYS A 48 0.95 11.68 10.11
C LYS A 48 1.20 11.57 11.60
N ARG A 49 2.34 11.01 12.00
CA ARG A 49 2.72 10.84 13.40
C ARG A 49 4.23 10.81 13.57
N VAL A 50 4.71 11.19 14.76
CA VAL A 50 6.11 11.04 15.15
C VAL A 50 6.24 9.86 16.10
N LEU A 51 7.20 8.97 15.83
CA LEU A 51 7.53 7.82 16.66
C LEU A 51 8.95 7.95 17.17
N THR A 52 9.21 7.38 18.35
CA THR A 52 10.57 7.14 18.84
C THR A 52 10.90 5.68 18.63
N LEU A 53 11.93 5.39 17.83
CA LEU A 53 12.42 4.05 17.53
C LEU A 53 13.73 3.81 18.29
N GLN A 54 13.88 2.63 18.88
CA GLN A 54 15.15 2.18 19.45
C GLN A 54 15.88 1.36 18.39
N ILE A 55 17.02 1.86 17.89
CA ILE A 55 17.84 1.21 16.87
C ILE A 55 19.30 1.33 17.32
N ASP A 56 20.05 0.23 17.35
CA ASP A 56 21.44 0.18 17.80
C ASP A 56 21.65 0.78 19.21
N ASN A 57 20.70 0.56 20.13
CA ASN A 57 20.66 1.14 21.49
C ASN A 57 20.55 2.68 21.55
N GLU A 58 20.23 3.33 20.43
CA GLU A 58 20.00 4.77 20.35
C GLU A 58 18.53 5.09 20.06
N SER A 59 18.07 6.23 20.58
CA SER A 59 16.71 6.74 20.37
C SER A 59 16.64 7.64 19.15
N HIS A 60 15.87 7.23 18.15
CA HIS A 60 15.69 7.95 16.90
C HIS A 60 14.25 8.43 16.77
N ARG A 61 14.04 9.74 16.59
CA ARG A 61 12.72 10.28 16.26
C ARG A 61 12.51 10.19 14.76
N VAL A 62 11.43 9.53 14.37
CA VAL A 62 11.05 9.33 12.99
C VAL A 62 9.64 9.86 12.78
N GLU A 63 9.50 10.78 11.84
CA GLU A 63 8.23 11.22 11.33
C GLU A 63 7.73 10.23 10.27
N ILE A 64 6.52 9.72 10.48
CA ILE A 64 5.84 8.79 9.58
C ILE A 64 4.66 9.53 8.94
N SER A 65 4.63 9.57 7.62
CA SER A 65 3.47 10.04 6.83
C SER A 65 2.95 8.89 5.98
N ARG A 66 1.65 8.65 6.05
CA ARG A 66 1.02 7.43 5.53
C ARG A 66 -0.23 7.76 4.73
N HIS A 67 -0.35 7.13 3.58
CA HIS A 67 -1.50 7.20 2.69
C HIS A 67 -2.06 5.79 2.49
N THR A 68 -3.25 5.53 3.02
CA THR A 68 -3.89 4.21 3.01
C THR A 68 -5.16 4.23 2.17
N CYS A 69 -5.34 3.26 1.30
CA CYS A 69 -6.58 3.01 0.58
C CYS A 69 -6.97 1.54 0.74
N GLU A 70 -8.24 1.27 1.03
CA GLU A 70 -8.76 -0.09 1.09
C GLU A 70 -9.78 -0.31 -0.01
N ILE A 71 -9.58 -1.36 -0.82
CA ILE A 71 -10.50 -1.80 -1.88
C ILE A 71 -10.68 -3.30 -1.72
N ASN A 72 -11.93 -3.76 -1.60
CA ASN A 72 -12.27 -5.19 -1.48
C ASN A 72 -11.41 -5.94 -0.45
N GLN A 73 -11.30 -5.40 0.78
CA GLN A 73 -10.51 -5.99 1.88
C GLN A 73 -8.99 -6.08 1.60
N THR A 74 -8.52 -5.42 0.55
CA THR A 74 -7.10 -5.26 0.23
C THR A 74 -6.66 -3.85 0.59
N ILE A 75 -5.67 -3.76 1.46
CA ILE A 75 -5.09 -2.50 1.92
C ILE A 75 -3.89 -2.18 1.04
N PHE A 76 -3.91 -1.01 0.42
CA PHE A 76 -2.81 -0.39 -0.32
C PHE A 76 -2.29 0.79 0.48
N LEU A 77 -0.99 0.85 0.70
CA LEU A 77 -0.38 1.82 1.60
C LEU A 77 0.92 2.35 1.02
N VAL A 78 1.06 3.68 1.01
CA VAL A 78 2.36 4.34 0.85
C VAL A 78 2.74 4.99 2.17
N GLU A 79 3.95 4.73 2.65
CA GLU A 79 4.47 5.28 3.89
C GLU A 79 5.86 5.87 3.66
N SER A 80 6.07 7.13 4.05
CA SER A 80 7.36 7.78 4.17
C SER A 80 7.78 7.84 5.64
N ALA A 81 9.05 7.52 5.89
CA ALA A 81 9.68 7.55 7.19
C ALA A 81 10.91 8.47 7.14
N LYS A 82 10.79 9.65 7.75
CA LYS A 82 11.82 10.68 7.78
C LYS A 82 12.43 10.78 9.17
N LEU A 83 13.76 10.74 9.24
CA LEU A 83 14.49 10.96 10.48
C LEU A 83 14.47 12.47 10.80
N ILE A 84 14.05 12.84 12.01
CA ILE A 84 13.92 14.25 12.41
C ILE A 84 14.89 14.66 13.53
N ASN A 85 15.80 13.76 13.93
CA ASN A 85 16.88 14.07 14.87
C ASN A 85 18.12 14.56 14.10
N PRO A 86 18.53 15.84 14.23
CA PRO A 86 19.67 16.39 13.48
C PRO A 86 21.03 15.74 13.78
N GLN A 87 21.15 15.09 14.94
CA GLN A 87 22.38 14.45 15.42
C GLN A 87 22.43 12.94 15.18
N SER A 88 21.40 12.37 14.58
CA SER A 88 21.36 10.92 14.37
C SER A 88 22.29 10.51 13.22
N ASN A 89 23.20 9.58 13.50
CA ASN A 89 24.05 8.94 12.50
C ASN A 89 23.36 7.76 11.81
N LEU A 90 22.04 7.60 12.00
CA LEU A 90 21.29 6.49 11.43
C LEU A 90 21.15 6.66 9.91
N SER A 91 21.82 5.80 9.16
CA SER A 91 21.65 5.77 7.70
C SER A 91 20.20 5.41 7.30
N PRO A 92 19.66 5.97 6.20
CA PRO A 92 18.37 5.57 5.65
C PRO A 92 18.27 4.05 5.36
N LYS A 93 19.39 3.41 5.01
CA LYS A 93 19.44 1.95 4.81
C LYS A 93 19.13 1.19 6.10
N LYS A 94 19.78 1.55 7.21
CA LYS A 94 19.50 0.95 8.52
C LYS A 94 18.04 1.17 8.96
N LEU A 95 17.50 2.37 8.73
CA LEU A 95 16.09 2.65 9.00
C LEU A 95 15.18 1.73 8.17
N LYS A 96 15.48 1.57 6.88
CA LYS A 96 14.73 0.66 5.99
C LYS A 96 14.80 -0.79 6.47
N ASP A 97 15.97 -1.28 6.87
CA ASP A 97 16.15 -2.64 7.36
C ASP A 97 15.36 -2.88 8.67
N PHE A 98 15.40 -1.91 9.59
CA PHE A 98 14.60 -1.97 10.82
C PHE A 98 13.09 -1.98 10.54
N LEU A 99 12.60 -1.13 9.62
CA LEU A 99 11.18 -1.08 9.26
C LEU A 99 10.72 -2.38 8.61
N GLU A 100 11.54 -2.98 7.74
CA GLU A 100 11.26 -4.26 7.12
C GLU A 100 11.19 -5.39 8.16
N GLU A 101 12.17 -5.47 9.06
CA GLU A 101 12.18 -6.46 10.13
C GLU A 101 10.90 -6.34 10.98
N ARG A 102 10.52 -5.12 11.38
CA ARG A 102 9.31 -4.88 12.18
C ARG A 102 8.02 -5.25 11.44
N LEU A 103 7.99 -5.08 10.12
CA LEU A 103 6.87 -5.49 9.28
C LEU A 103 6.79 -7.03 9.23
N LEU A 104 7.91 -7.70 8.99
CA LEU A 104 7.99 -9.16 8.87
C LEU A 104 7.79 -9.88 10.20
N VAL A 105 8.27 -9.35 11.32
CA VAL A 105 8.02 -9.93 12.66
C VAL A 105 6.51 -9.96 12.98
N LYS A 106 5.76 -8.97 12.51
CA LYS A 106 4.29 -8.95 12.64
C LYS A 106 3.60 -9.90 11.66
N PHE A 107 4.24 -10.15 10.53
CA PHE A 107 3.72 -10.99 9.45
C PHE A 107 4.41 -12.37 9.50
N LYS A 108 3.82 -13.33 10.23
CA LYS A 108 4.36 -14.68 10.37
C LYS A 108 4.16 -15.47 9.07
N GLY A 109 5.00 -15.19 8.08
CA GLY A 109 4.88 -15.74 6.73
C GLY A 109 6.21 -16.12 6.11
N VAL A 110 6.11 -16.84 5.00
CA VAL A 110 7.24 -17.28 4.18
C VAL A 110 7.28 -16.43 2.92
N GLN A 111 8.48 -16.03 2.49
CA GLN A 111 8.65 -15.35 1.21
C GLN A 111 8.29 -16.32 0.08
N VAL A 112 7.38 -15.91 -0.80
CA VAL A 112 6.91 -16.74 -1.92
C VAL A 112 7.42 -16.20 -3.25
N LYS A 113 7.70 -14.90 -3.36
CA LYS A 113 8.12 -14.29 -4.62
C LYS A 113 8.96 -13.04 -4.41
N ASN A 114 9.86 -12.80 -5.37
CA ASN A 114 10.51 -11.51 -5.57
C ASN A 114 10.33 -11.13 -7.05
N LYS A 115 9.72 -9.98 -7.32
CA LYS A 115 9.41 -9.51 -8.69
C LYS A 115 9.60 -7.99 -8.76
N LYS A 116 10.46 -7.52 -9.66
CA LYS A 116 10.73 -6.07 -9.87
C LYS A 116 11.07 -5.31 -8.58
N ASN A 117 11.91 -5.90 -7.71
CA ASN A 117 12.30 -5.37 -6.40
C ASN A 117 11.15 -5.25 -5.37
N ALA A 118 9.98 -5.82 -5.67
CA ALA A 118 8.93 -6.02 -4.70
C ALA A 118 8.99 -7.45 -4.16
N GLN A 119 8.87 -7.58 -2.84
CA GLN A 119 8.86 -8.84 -2.13
C GLN A 119 7.42 -9.24 -1.82
N LEU A 120 7.12 -10.54 -1.89
CA LEU A 120 5.82 -11.09 -1.57
C LEU A 120 5.97 -12.23 -0.57
N TYR A 121 5.21 -12.13 0.52
CA TYR A 121 5.13 -13.10 1.60
C TYR A 121 3.70 -13.60 1.74
N ARG A 122 3.56 -14.87 2.11
CA ARG A 122 2.29 -15.52 2.44
C ARG A 122 2.37 -16.05 3.85
N GLY A 123 1.36 -15.79 4.66
CA GLY A 123 1.39 -16.19 6.06
C GLY A 123 0.18 -15.72 6.84
N ALA A 124 0.27 -15.79 8.16
CA ALA A 124 -0.77 -15.30 9.04
C ALA A 124 -0.45 -13.88 9.52
N PHE A 125 -1.48 -13.03 9.54
CA PHE A 125 -1.40 -11.74 10.23
C PHE A 125 -2.10 -11.86 11.58
N ASN A 126 -1.37 -11.62 12.67
CA ASN A 126 -1.95 -11.54 14.01
C ASN A 126 -2.69 -10.20 14.12
N SER A 127 -3.93 -10.12 13.63
CA SER A 127 -4.80 -8.98 13.91
C SER A 127 -5.27 -9.05 15.36
N PHE A 128 -5.17 -7.94 16.09
CA PHE A 128 -5.47 -7.80 17.51
C PHE A 128 -6.92 -8.17 17.93
N ASN A 129 -7.82 -8.48 16.99
CA ASN A 129 -9.26 -8.61 17.26
C ASN A 129 -10.01 -9.75 16.53
N LYS A 130 -9.34 -10.73 15.91
CA LYS A 130 -10.04 -11.89 15.29
C LYS A 130 -9.54 -13.22 15.84
N ALA A 131 -10.48 -14.07 16.25
CA ALA A 131 -10.27 -15.35 16.94
C ALA A 131 -9.66 -16.46 16.05
N GLN A 132 -9.46 -16.23 14.76
CA GLN A 132 -8.81 -17.20 13.86
C GLN A 132 -7.80 -16.51 12.95
N PRO A 133 -6.57 -17.02 12.85
CA PRO A 133 -5.57 -16.52 11.90
C PRO A 133 -6.08 -16.75 10.47
N LYS A 134 -6.22 -15.66 9.71
CA LYS A 134 -6.55 -15.69 8.28
C LYS A 134 -5.26 -15.75 7.49
N GLU A 135 -5.24 -16.53 6.41
CA GLU A 135 -4.11 -16.53 5.47
C GLU A 135 -4.11 -15.21 4.69
N MET A 136 -2.99 -14.52 4.72
CA MET A 136 -2.81 -13.20 4.16
C MET A 136 -1.63 -13.22 3.18
N ILE A 137 -1.65 -12.28 2.25
CA ILE A 137 -0.53 -11.93 1.38
C ILE A 137 -0.05 -10.53 1.78
N LEU A 138 1.24 -10.42 2.03
CA LEU A 138 1.94 -9.16 2.22
C LEU A 138 2.88 -8.98 1.04
N ALA A 139 2.69 -7.92 0.26
CA ALA A 139 3.63 -7.54 -0.79
C ALA A 139 4.13 -6.13 -0.53
N PHE A 140 5.44 -5.90 -0.63
CA PHE A 140 6.00 -4.58 -0.36
C PHE A 140 7.23 -4.27 -1.19
N LYS A 141 7.51 -2.97 -1.33
CA LYS A 141 8.69 -2.43 -2.00
C LYS A 141 9.18 -1.22 -1.21
N TYR A 142 10.48 -1.13 -1.03
CA TYR A 142 11.13 0.04 -0.44
C TYR A 142 11.88 0.85 -1.50
N LYS A 143 11.95 2.16 -1.28
CA LYS A 143 12.87 3.09 -1.94
C LYS A 143 13.58 3.90 -0.87
N ILE A 144 14.91 3.91 -0.95
CA ILE A 144 15.73 4.75 -0.08
C ILE A 144 15.98 6.07 -0.81
N LYS A 145 15.73 7.18 -0.12
CA LYS A 145 16.06 8.53 -0.56
C LYS A 145 16.99 9.15 0.49
N THR A 146 17.60 10.28 0.17
CA THR A 146 18.61 10.91 1.04
C THR A 146 18.07 11.20 2.44
N GLU A 147 16.84 11.71 2.54
CA GLU A 147 16.26 12.15 3.81
C GLU A 147 15.23 11.20 4.41
N TYR A 148 14.73 10.24 3.65
CA TYR A 148 13.62 9.38 4.09
C TYR A 148 13.66 8.00 3.41
N VAL A 149 12.97 7.06 4.05
CA VAL A 149 12.65 5.74 3.49
C VAL A 149 11.20 5.76 3.05
N LEU A 150 10.96 5.38 1.80
CA LEU A 150 9.64 5.26 1.23
C LEU A 150 9.27 3.79 1.09
N SER A 151 8.05 3.43 1.40
CA SER A 151 7.53 2.07 1.27
C SER A 151 6.17 2.07 0.60
N ALA A 152 5.97 1.15 -0.33
CA ALA A 152 4.65 0.77 -0.83
C ALA A 152 4.35 -0.64 -0.29
N ILE A 153 3.17 -0.83 0.28
CA ILE A 153 2.76 -2.06 0.95
C ILE A 153 1.34 -2.42 0.48
N VAL A 154 1.13 -3.69 0.17
CA VAL A 154 -0.16 -4.32 -0.07
C VAL A 154 -0.37 -5.41 0.96
N LEU A 155 -1.50 -5.38 1.67
CA LEU A 155 -1.93 -6.43 2.57
C LEU A 155 -3.32 -6.90 2.15
N ALA A 156 -3.45 -8.17 1.80
CA ALA A 156 -4.70 -8.76 1.32
C ALA A 156 -4.95 -10.11 1.97
N ASP A 157 -6.21 -10.55 1.97
CA ASP A 157 -6.50 -11.96 2.12
C ASP A 157 -5.93 -12.76 0.94
N SER A 158 -5.49 -14.00 1.17
CA SER A 158 -4.94 -14.83 0.08
C SER A 158 -5.92 -15.11 -1.06
N LEU A 159 -7.23 -15.11 -0.80
CA LEU A 159 -8.28 -15.31 -1.80
C LEU A 159 -8.64 -14.02 -2.54
N SER A 160 -8.37 -12.85 -1.95
CA SER A 160 -8.68 -11.54 -2.56
C SER A 160 -7.46 -10.88 -3.21
N PHE A 161 -6.28 -11.48 -3.11
CA PHE A 161 -5.04 -10.92 -3.63
C PHE A 161 -5.00 -10.94 -5.17
N ASP A 162 -5.10 -9.76 -5.78
CA ASP A 162 -4.87 -9.56 -7.21
C ASP A 162 -3.39 -9.24 -7.45
N GLU A 163 -2.64 -10.19 -8.02
CA GLU A 163 -1.20 -10.00 -8.28
C GLU A 163 -0.94 -8.83 -9.22
N GLU A 164 -1.72 -8.70 -10.30
CA GLU A 164 -1.48 -7.68 -11.33
C GLU A 164 -1.67 -6.28 -10.74
N LYS A 165 -2.81 -6.03 -10.08
CA LYS A 165 -3.12 -4.72 -9.48
C LYS A 165 -2.18 -4.38 -8.34
N SER A 166 -1.79 -5.37 -7.55
CA SER A 166 -0.83 -5.19 -6.46
C SER A 166 0.55 -4.79 -6.97
N PHE A 167 1.10 -5.50 -7.95
CA PHE A 167 2.40 -5.14 -8.52
C PHE A 167 2.34 -3.86 -9.36
N PHE A 168 1.21 -3.54 -9.99
CA PHE A 168 1.01 -2.24 -10.63
C PHE A 168 1.15 -1.11 -9.61
N PHE A 169 0.42 -1.18 -8.50
CA PHE A 169 0.55 -0.24 -7.38
C PHE A 169 2.00 -0.14 -6.86
N LEU A 170 2.62 -1.26 -6.50
CA LEU A 170 3.98 -1.28 -5.94
C LEU A 170 5.01 -0.67 -6.90
N ASN A 171 4.82 -0.84 -8.21
CA ASN A 171 5.73 -0.29 -9.21
C ASN A 171 5.43 1.16 -9.60
N SER A 172 4.26 1.69 -9.25
CA SER A 172 3.94 3.12 -9.45
C SER A 172 4.66 4.06 -8.49
N LEU A 173 5.29 3.52 -7.43
CA LEU A 173 6.02 4.31 -6.45
C LEU A 173 7.29 4.90 -7.07
N GLU A 174 7.39 6.23 -7.12
CA GLU A 174 8.50 7.00 -7.71
C GLU A 174 9.36 7.74 -6.68
#